data_AF-A0A5C3N7L1-F1
#
_entry.id   AF-A0A5C3N7L1-F1
#
_cell.length_a   1.000
_cell.length_b   1.000
_cell.length_c   1.000
_cell.angle_alpha   90.00
_cell.angle_beta   90.00
_cell.angle_gamma   90.00
#
_symmetry.space_group_name_H-M   'P 1'
#
loop_
_entity.id
_entity.type
_entity.pdbx_description
1 polymer ?
#
loop_
_entity_poly.entity_id
_entity_poly.type
_entity_poly.pdbx_seq_one_letter_code
_entity_poly.pdbx_strand_id
1 'polypeptide(L)'
;MSSSTPYVQSGDPLHEFLRSFWQRQVDQAEQETPDYRHPPLPLARIKKVMKSDPEVKMIAADAPILFCKACEIFIAEITARAFIVADSNKRRTLCRADIAKALSKSDQFDFLIDIVPRDEVIGAKKGASSKREQKQQVGEQPTDPNAMQQSEGAPPGEGGVPQQVDLEHFQSLLQQGPSTSMETTHLP
;
A
#
# COMPACT_ATOMS: atom_id res chain seq x y z
N MET A 1 25.76 -19.11 -3.40
CA MET A 1 24.71 -18.12 -3.04
C MET A 1 23.73 -18.09 -4.20
N SER A 2 22.60 -18.80 -4.09
CA SER A 2 21.59 -18.79 -5.16
C SER A 2 20.96 -17.39 -5.20
N SER A 3 21.20 -16.65 -6.26
CA SER A 3 20.60 -15.33 -6.48
C SER A 3 19.09 -15.52 -6.65
N SER A 4 18.32 -15.21 -5.60
CA SER A 4 16.86 -15.22 -5.69
C SER A 4 16.44 -14.18 -6.73
N THR A 5 15.83 -14.65 -7.81
CA THR A 5 15.32 -13.77 -8.87
C THR A 5 14.16 -12.96 -8.31
N PRO A 6 14.20 -11.62 -8.39
CA PRO A 6 13.10 -10.80 -7.90
C PRO A 6 11.79 -11.18 -8.59
N TYR A 7 10.68 -11.06 -7.86
CA TYR A 7 9.36 -11.40 -8.40
C TYR A 7 8.92 -10.46 -9.53
N VAL A 8 9.38 -9.21 -9.51
CA VAL A 8 9.02 -8.17 -10.46
C VAL A 8 10.26 -7.37 -10.87
N GLN A 9 10.34 -7.02 -12.14
CA GLN A 9 11.38 -6.18 -12.72
C GLN A 9 10.79 -4.85 -13.22
N SER A 10 11.63 -3.83 -13.36
CA SER A 10 11.20 -2.54 -13.93
C SER A 10 10.71 -2.73 -15.37
N GLY A 11 9.56 -2.13 -15.69
CA GLY A 11 8.90 -2.27 -16.99
C GLY A 11 7.98 -3.47 -17.15
N ASP A 12 7.90 -4.39 -16.17
CA ASP A 12 7.04 -5.57 -16.29
C ASP A 12 5.54 -5.18 -16.33
N PRO A 13 4.78 -5.66 -17.33
CA PRO A 13 3.35 -5.46 -17.35
C PRO A 13 2.66 -6.36 -16.30
N LEU A 14 1.64 -5.82 -15.63
CA LEU A 14 0.95 -6.48 -14.52
C LEU A 14 0.47 -7.91 -14.84
N HIS A 15 -0.06 -8.15 -16.04
CA HIS A 15 -0.60 -9.46 -16.40
C HIS A 15 0.47 -10.55 -16.53
N GLU A 16 1.65 -10.20 -17.05
CA GLU A 16 2.78 -11.11 -17.24
C GLU A 16 3.46 -11.41 -15.91
N PHE A 17 3.62 -10.37 -15.08
CA PHE A 17 4.02 -10.51 -13.68
C PHE A 17 3.10 -11.50 -12.94
N LEU A 18 1.77 -11.32 -13.00
CA LEU A 18 0.85 -12.18 -12.25
C LEU A 18 0.95 -13.64 -12.69
N ARG A 19 1.04 -13.90 -14.00
CA ARG A 19 1.18 -15.26 -14.52
C ARG A 19 2.46 -15.93 -13.99
N SER A 20 3.60 -15.25 -14.14
CA SER A 20 4.90 -15.79 -13.72
C SER A 20 5.01 -15.93 -12.20
N PHE A 21 4.48 -14.97 -11.44
CA PHE A 21 4.41 -14.99 -9.99
C PHE A 21 3.62 -16.20 -9.49
N TRP A 22 2.37 -16.37 -9.94
CA TRP A 22 1.51 -17.45 -9.49
C TRP A 22 2.00 -18.83 -9.95
N GLN A 23 2.57 -18.94 -11.15
CA GLN A 23 3.22 -20.18 -11.57
C GLN A 23 4.32 -20.58 -10.59
N ARG A 24 5.19 -19.64 -10.22
CA ARG A 24 6.27 -19.90 -9.25
C ARG A 24 5.73 -20.27 -7.87
N GLN A 25 4.65 -19.63 -7.40
CA GLN A 25 4.04 -19.98 -6.11
C GLN A 25 3.44 -21.40 -6.12
N VAL A 26 2.81 -21.80 -7.23
CA VAL A 26 2.28 -23.16 -7.41
C VAL A 26 3.42 -24.17 -7.46
N ASP A 27 4.46 -23.92 -8.26
CA ASP A 27 5.63 -24.80 -8.37
C ASP A 27 6.30 -24.99 -6.99
N GLN A 28 6.46 -23.92 -6.21
CA GLN A 28 6.99 -24.00 -4.85
C GLN A 28 6.11 -24.84 -3.92
N ALA A 29 4.78 -24.68 -4.01
CA ALA A 29 3.85 -25.44 -3.18
C ALA A 29 3.84 -26.95 -3.51
N GLU A 30 4.15 -27.32 -4.75
CA GLU A 30 4.22 -28.73 -5.18
C GLU A 30 5.59 -29.38 -4.92
N GLN A 31 6.68 -28.62 -5.01
CA GLN A 31 8.04 -29.15 -5.02
C GLN A 31 8.79 -28.99 -3.69
N GLU A 32 8.49 -27.95 -2.91
CA GLU A 32 9.21 -27.68 -1.67
C GLU A 32 8.53 -28.35 -0.47
N THR A 33 9.35 -28.91 0.43
CA THR A 33 8.88 -29.33 1.75
C THR A 33 9.15 -28.18 2.74
N PRO A 34 8.13 -27.43 3.18
CA PRO A 34 8.36 -26.25 4.01
C PRO A 34 8.92 -26.63 5.37
N ASP A 35 9.90 -25.88 5.87
CA ASP A 35 10.36 -26.01 7.25
C ASP A 35 9.35 -25.35 8.20
N TYR A 36 8.42 -26.15 8.72
CA TYR A 36 7.41 -25.71 9.68
C TYR A 36 7.98 -25.38 11.07
N ARG A 37 9.27 -25.66 11.34
CA ARG A 37 9.91 -25.30 12.62
C ARG A 37 10.29 -23.83 12.67
N HIS A 38 10.58 -23.21 11.53
CA HIS A 38 11.01 -21.82 11.43
C HIS A 38 10.19 -21.05 10.38
N PRO A 39 8.87 -20.92 10.57
CA PRO A 39 8.02 -20.22 9.62
C PRO A 39 8.41 -18.73 9.54
N PRO A 40 8.29 -18.10 8.36
CA PRO A 40 8.67 -16.71 8.15
C PRO A 40 7.81 -15.72 8.94
N LEU A 41 6.59 -16.11 9.31
CA LEU A 41 5.70 -15.33 10.16
C LEU A 41 5.44 -16.10 11.47
N PRO A 42 5.40 -15.40 12.63
CA PRO A 42 5.17 -16.04 13.91
C PRO A 42 3.73 -16.58 14.02
N LEU A 43 3.57 -17.91 14.03
CA LEU A 43 2.26 -18.59 14.07
C LEU A 43 1.40 -18.16 15.26
N ALA A 44 2.03 -17.86 16.41
CA ALA A 44 1.32 -17.37 17.59
C ALA A 44 0.63 -16.02 17.34
N ARG A 45 1.23 -15.13 16.54
CA ARG A 45 0.61 -13.85 16.17
C ARG A 45 -0.52 -14.03 15.18
N ILE A 46 -0.35 -14.92 14.20
CA ILE A 46 -1.42 -15.29 13.26
C ILE A 46 -2.61 -15.84 14.04
N LYS A 47 -2.38 -16.82 14.93
CA LYS A 47 -3.42 -17.39 15.80
C LYS A 47 -4.10 -16.32 16.67
N LYS A 48 -3.36 -15.34 17.19
CA LYS A 48 -3.92 -14.23 17.97
C LYS A 48 -4.84 -13.34 17.13
N VAL A 49 -4.46 -13.03 15.88
CA VAL A 49 -5.32 -12.28 14.95
C VAL A 49 -6.58 -13.08 14.61
N MET A 50 -6.46 -14.38 14.31
CA MET A 50 -7.63 -15.23 14.08
C MET A 50 -8.59 -15.27 15.29
N LYS A 51 -8.04 -15.19 16.52
CA LYS A 51 -8.80 -15.17 17.78
C LYS A 51 -9.33 -13.79 18.19
N SER A 52 -9.05 -12.73 17.43
CA SER A 52 -9.67 -11.43 17.71
C SER A 52 -11.15 -11.42 17.39
N ASP A 53 -11.60 -12.33 16.53
CA ASP A 53 -13.01 -12.60 16.30
C ASP A 53 -13.59 -13.41 17.48
N PRO A 54 -14.59 -12.88 18.22
CA PRO A 54 -15.18 -13.55 19.37
C PRO A 54 -15.91 -14.86 19.02
N GLU A 55 -16.29 -15.08 17.77
CA GLU A 55 -16.97 -16.30 17.34
C GLU A 55 -16.00 -17.49 17.13
N VAL A 56 -14.69 -17.22 17.04
CA VAL A 56 -13.67 -18.27 16.79
C VAL A 56 -13.29 -18.99 18.08
N LYS A 57 -13.84 -20.20 18.29
CA LYS A 57 -13.59 -21.02 19.50
C LYS A 57 -12.36 -21.91 19.44
N MET A 58 -12.17 -22.65 18.36
CA MET A 58 -11.01 -23.53 18.17
C MET A 58 -10.38 -23.25 16.82
N ILE A 59 -9.06 -23.42 16.74
CA ILE A 59 -8.29 -23.24 15.51
C ILE A 59 -7.44 -24.50 15.36
N ALA A 60 -7.62 -25.19 14.23
CA ALA A 60 -6.82 -26.36 13.88
C ALA A 60 -5.34 -25.98 13.74
N ALA A 61 -4.43 -26.94 13.98
CA ALA A 61 -3.00 -26.66 14.01
C ALA A 61 -2.42 -26.28 12.64
N ASP A 62 -3.04 -26.75 11.56
CA ASP A 62 -2.70 -26.47 10.16
C ASP A 62 -3.14 -25.07 9.69
N ALA A 63 -4.24 -24.53 10.22
CA ALA A 63 -4.77 -23.24 9.76
C ALA A 63 -3.77 -22.07 9.91
N PRO A 64 -3.06 -21.87 11.04
CA PRO A 64 -2.03 -20.83 11.14
C PRO A 64 -0.87 -21.04 10.17
N ILE A 65 -0.54 -22.29 9.84
CA ILE A 65 0.53 -22.63 8.88
C ILE A 65 0.11 -22.22 7.46
N LEU A 66 -1.12 -22.54 7.07
CA LEU A 66 -1.68 -22.11 5.78
C LEU A 66 -1.77 -20.59 5.69
N PHE A 67 -2.23 -19.92 6.75
CA PHE A 67 -2.24 -18.46 6.79
C PHE A 67 -0.84 -17.86 6.72
N CYS A 68 0.18 -18.51 7.29
CA CYS A 68 1.56 -18.04 7.17
C CYS A 68 1.97 -17.95 5.69
N LYS A 69 1.75 -19.03 4.91
CA LYS A 69 2.09 -19.03 3.49
C LYS A 69 1.19 -18.10 2.67
N ALA A 70 -0.12 -18.08 2.95
CA ALA A 70 -1.05 -17.19 2.27
C ALA A 70 -0.69 -15.71 2.49
N CYS A 71 -0.32 -15.32 3.72
CA CYS A 71 0.13 -13.96 4.04
C CYS A 71 1.45 -13.61 3.33
N GLU A 72 2.39 -14.54 3.23
CA GLU A 72 3.63 -14.34 2.46
C GLU A 72 3.33 -14.03 0.99
N ILE A 73 2.48 -14.85 0.35
CA ILE A 73 2.06 -14.67 -1.04
C ILE A 73 1.32 -13.34 -1.21
N PHE A 74 0.36 -13.05 -0.32
CA PHE A 74 -0.46 -11.85 -0.36
C PHE A 74 0.36 -10.57 -0.24
N ILE A 75 1.31 -10.53 0.71
CA ILE A 75 2.20 -9.38 0.90
C ILE A 75 3.12 -9.21 -0.32
N ALA A 76 3.70 -10.31 -0.83
CA ALA A 76 4.56 -10.27 -2.01
C ALA A 76 3.81 -9.75 -3.25
N GLU A 77 2.59 -10.24 -3.48
CA GLU A 77 1.77 -9.83 -4.62
C GLU A 77 1.40 -8.34 -4.55
N ILE A 78 0.84 -7.87 -3.43
CA ILE A 78 0.46 -6.45 -3.29
C ILE A 78 1.68 -5.54 -3.42
N THR A 79 2.81 -5.92 -2.82
CA THR A 79 4.05 -5.15 -2.89
C THR A 79 4.54 -5.04 -4.33
N ALA A 80 4.51 -6.14 -5.09
CA ALA A 80 4.90 -6.13 -6.50
C ALA A 80 3.93 -5.33 -7.38
N ARG A 81 2.61 -5.47 -7.16
CA ARG A 81 1.59 -4.64 -7.84
C ARG A 81 1.79 -3.15 -7.57
N ALA A 82 2.10 -2.77 -6.33
CA ALA A 82 2.41 -1.40 -5.94
C ALA A 82 3.73 -0.92 -6.58
N PHE A 83 4.74 -1.80 -6.67
CA PHE A 83 6.00 -1.49 -7.34
C PHE A 83 5.80 -1.17 -8.81
N ILE A 84 4.98 -1.93 -9.54
CA ILE A 84 4.63 -1.64 -10.95
C ILE A 84 4.00 -0.24 -11.07
N VAL A 85 3.18 0.17 -10.09
CA VAL A 85 2.61 1.53 -10.06
C VAL A 85 3.70 2.58 -9.81
N ALA A 86 4.59 2.38 -8.85
CA ALA A 86 5.69 3.30 -8.58
C ALA A 86 6.65 3.45 -9.80
N ASP A 87 7.02 2.31 -10.40
CA ASP A 87 7.90 2.24 -11.57
C ASP A 87 7.28 2.94 -12.80
N SER A 88 5.95 2.79 -13.00
CA SER A 88 5.22 3.53 -14.04
C SER A 88 5.31 5.05 -13.87
N ASN A 89 5.48 5.53 -12.63
CA ASN A 89 5.69 6.93 -12.28
C ASN A 89 7.18 7.31 -12.20
N LYS A 90 8.09 6.46 -12.71
CA LYS A 90 9.55 6.64 -12.68
C LYS A 90 10.12 6.78 -11.26
N ARG A 91 9.46 6.18 -10.27
CA ARG A 91 9.91 6.16 -8.88
C ARG A 91 10.40 4.77 -8.49
N ARG A 92 11.41 4.73 -7.61
CA ARG A 92 11.93 3.50 -6.99
C ARG A 92 11.51 3.35 -5.52
N THR A 93 10.90 4.39 -4.95
CA THR A 93 10.39 4.41 -3.58
C THR A 93 8.88 4.15 -3.62
N LEU A 94 8.44 3.11 -2.90
CA LEU A 94 7.02 2.81 -2.69
C LEU A 94 6.38 3.83 -1.75
N CYS A 95 5.18 4.27 -2.10
CA CYS A 95 4.37 5.14 -1.28
C CYS A 95 2.98 4.53 -1.05
N ARG A 96 2.26 5.00 -0.02
CA ARG A 96 0.90 4.54 0.29
C ARG A 96 -0.06 4.67 -0.91
N ALA A 97 0.09 5.73 -1.71
CA ALA A 97 -0.71 5.95 -2.92
C ALA A 97 -0.50 4.86 -3.99
N ASP A 98 0.69 4.25 -4.05
CA ASP A 98 0.96 3.15 -4.99
C ASP A 98 0.18 1.89 -4.61
N ILE A 99 0.10 1.62 -3.30
CA ILE A 99 -0.70 0.52 -2.76
C ILE A 99 -2.18 0.79 -3.06
N ALA A 100 -2.71 1.96 -2.70
CA ALA A 100 -4.11 2.31 -2.96
C ALA A 100 -4.49 2.15 -4.44
N LYS A 101 -3.65 2.66 -5.35
CA LYS A 101 -3.84 2.53 -6.80
C LYS A 101 -3.65 1.10 -7.32
N ALA A 102 -2.85 0.27 -6.66
CA ALA A 102 -2.70 -1.14 -7.01
C ALA A 102 -3.93 -1.95 -6.59
N LEU A 103 -4.44 -1.73 -5.38
CA LEU A 103 -5.65 -2.39 -4.87
C LEU A 103 -6.88 -2.02 -5.71
N SER A 104 -6.96 -0.79 -6.22
CA SER A 104 -8.09 -0.35 -7.04
C SER A 104 -8.20 -1.01 -8.43
N LYS A 105 -7.19 -1.80 -8.84
CA LYS A 105 -7.16 -2.49 -10.14
C LYS A 105 -7.83 -3.87 -10.10
N SER A 106 -8.26 -4.36 -8.95
CA SER A 106 -8.86 -5.69 -8.79
C SER A 106 -9.89 -5.67 -7.67
N ASP A 107 -11.08 -6.17 -7.95
CA ASP A 107 -12.17 -6.39 -6.98
C ASP A 107 -11.81 -7.43 -5.89
N GLN A 108 -10.87 -8.34 -6.18
CA GLN A 108 -10.26 -9.26 -5.20
C GLN A 108 -9.76 -8.55 -3.92
N PHE A 109 -9.41 -7.26 -3.99
CA PHE A 109 -8.92 -6.48 -2.86
C PHE A 109 -9.99 -5.58 -2.22
N ASP A 110 -11.28 -5.76 -2.54
CA ASP A 110 -12.34 -4.89 -2.01
C ASP A 110 -12.58 -5.10 -0.50
N PHE A 111 -12.13 -6.20 0.08
CA PHE A 111 -12.10 -6.39 1.54
C PHE A 111 -11.18 -5.38 2.27
N LEU A 112 -10.37 -4.61 1.55
CA LEU A 112 -9.45 -3.59 2.10
C LEU A 112 -9.97 -2.15 1.99
N ILE A 113 -11.19 -1.91 1.48
CA ILE A 113 -11.71 -0.55 1.26
C ILE A 113 -11.66 0.30 2.53
N ASP A 114 -12.06 -0.28 3.67
CA ASP A 114 -12.09 0.43 4.96
C ASP A 114 -10.70 0.60 5.60
N ILE A 115 -9.70 -0.14 5.12
CA ILE A 115 -8.32 -0.11 5.65
C ILE A 115 -7.43 0.83 4.83
N VAL A 116 -7.63 0.83 3.51
CA VAL A 116 -6.91 1.68 2.57
C VAL A 116 -7.93 2.47 1.77
N PRO A 117 -8.42 3.62 2.31
CA PRO A 117 -9.31 4.51 1.58
C PRO A 117 -8.76 4.83 0.19
N ARG A 118 -9.62 4.64 -0.81
CA ARG A 118 -9.34 4.99 -2.20
C ARG A 118 -9.70 6.45 -2.38
N ASP A 119 -8.93 7.18 -3.18
CA ASP A 119 -9.39 8.47 -3.70
C ASP A 119 -10.51 8.16 -4.69
N GLU A 120 -11.75 8.17 -4.20
CA GLU A 120 -12.96 7.97 -4.98
C GLU A 120 -12.94 8.94 -6.18
N VAL A 121 -12.79 8.41 -7.39
CA VAL A 121 -13.09 9.18 -8.60
C VAL A 121 -14.61 9.20 -8.72
N ILE A 122 -15.25 10.07 -7.93
CA ILE A 122 -16.67 10.42 -8.04
C ILE A 122 -16.85 11.06 -9.42
N GLY A 123 -17.03 10.25 -10.46
CA GLY A 123 -16.88 10.74 -11.81
C GLY A 123 -17.21 9.75 -12.92
N ALA A 124 -18.23 8.91 -12.74
CA ALA A 124 -18.80 8.16 -13.86
C ALA A 124 -20.31 7.92 -13.71
N LYS A 125 -21.08 8.85 -14.32
CA LYS A 125 -22.45 8.71 -14.86
C LYS A 125 -23.64 8.72 -13.89
N LYS A 126 -24.32 9.88 -13.84
CA LYS A 126 -25.73 9.97 -14.31
C LYS A 126 -25.88 11.19 -15.21
N GLY A 127 -25.97 10.95 -16.51
CA GLY A 127 -26.47 11.92 -17.47
C GLY A 127 -27.99 12.02 -17.35
N ALA A 128 -28.50 13.24 -17.24
CA ALA A 128 -29.88 13.59 -17.55
C ALA A 128 -29.91 15.04 -18.05
N SER A 129 -29.80 15.17 -19.37
CA SER A 129 -30.67 15.99 -20.21
C SER A 129 -31.17 17.32 -19.64
N SER A 130 -30.62 18.44 -20.09
CA SER A 130 -31.41 19.67 -20.24
C SER A 130 -31.02 20.39 -21.53
N LYS A 131 -32.03 20.51 -22.40
CA LYS A 131 -32.03 21.17 -23.70
C LYS A 131 -31.67 22.66 -23.55
N ARG A 132 -30.68 23.08 -24.33
CA ARG A 132 -30.75 24.12 -25.39
C ARG A 132 -31.81 25.22 -25.21
N GLU A 133 -31.35 26.47 -25.03
CA GLU A 133 -31.99 27.65 -25.59
C GLU A 133 -30.95 28.66 -26.10
N GLN A 134 -31.28 29.23 -27.24
CA GLN A 134 -30.44 29.95 -28.19
C GLN A 134 -30.81 31.43 -28.09
N LYS A 135 -29.82 32.34 -27.95
CA LYS A 135 -30.06 33.75 -28.28
C LYS A 135 -28.86 34.36 -28.99
N GLN A 136 -29.18 34.85 -30.17
CA GLN A 136 -28.35 35.46 -31.19
C GLN A 136 -28.29 36.98 -30.94
N GLN A 137 -27.11 37.58 -31.06
CA GLN A 137 -26.98 39.01 -31.38
C GLN A 137 -25.62 39.28 -32.03
N VAL A 138 -25.69 40.09 -33.09
CA VAL A 138 -24.65 40.51 -34.04
C VAL A 138 -24.17 41.91 -33.65
N GLY A 139 -22.88 42.23 -33.86
CA GLY A 139 -22.41 43.63 -33.89
C GLY A 139 -20.88 43.82 -33.75
N GLU A 140 -20.23 44.04 -34.90
CA GLU A 140 -19.06 44.89 -35.22
C GLU A 140 -17.76 44.98 -34.36
N GLN A 141 -16.63 44.85 -35.06
CA GLN A 141 -15.23 45.30 -34.77
C GLN A 141 -15.05 46.80 -35.16
N PRO A 142 -13.86 47.47 -35.03
CA PRO A 142 -12.63 47.24 -34.23
C PRO A 142 -12.15 48.54 -33.50
N THR A 143 -11.07 48.50 -32.68
CA THR A 143 -9.86 49.39 -32.75
C THR A 143 -9.00 49.36 -31.46
N ASP A 144 -7.73 49.00 -31.68
CA ASP A 144 -6.45 49.46 -31.10
C ASP A 144 -5.93 49.21 -29.66
N PRO A 145 -4.59 49.06 -29.53
CA PRO A 145 -3.89 48.53 -28.37
C PRO A 145 -3.19 49.62 -27.53
N ASN A 146 -2.62 49.18 -26.41
CA ASN A 146 -1.56 49.81 -25.61
C ASN A 146 -2.00 50.53 -24.32
N ALA A 147 -1.71 49.89 -23.17
CA ALA A 147 -1.32 50.58 -21.94
C ALA A 147 -0.50 49.62 -21.06
N MET A 148 0.83 49.82 -21.08
CA MET A 148 1.75 49.41 -20.04
C MET A 148 1.33 50.01 -18.69
N GLN A 149 1.39 49.24 -17.61
CA GLN A 149 1.89 49.78 -16.34
C GLN A 149 2.51 48.68 -15.45
N GLN A 150 3.73 49.00 -15.01
CA GLN A 150 4.55 48.30 -14.03
C GLN A 150 3.94 48.40 -12.61
N SER A 151 4.18 47.38 -11.78
CA SER A 151 4.62 47.61 -10.40
C SER A 151 5.30 46.36 -9.82
N GLU A 152 6.55 46.54 -9.40
CA GLU A 152 7.36 45.64 -8.57
C GLU A 152 6.80 45.49 -7.14
N GLY A 153 7.16 44.39 -6.45
CA GLY A 153 7.07 44.28 -4.99
C GLY A 153 6.96 42.85 -4.44
N ALA A 154 8.09 42.28 -3.98
CA ALA A 154 8.23 40.99 -3.29
C ALA A 154 8.18 41.15 -1.73
N PRO A 155 8.50 40.16 -0.87
CA PRO A 155 7.89 38.84 -0.61
C PRO A 155 7.54 38.67 0.92
N PRO A 156 7.62 37.48 1.56
CA PRO A 156 6.51 36.57 1.82
C PRO A 156 6.13 36.41 3.32
N GLY A 157 4.89 35.97 3.57
CA GLY A 157 4.41 35.59 4.91
C GLY A 157 4.67 34.12 5.22
N GLU A 158 5.18 33.87 6.41
CA GLU A 158 5.52 32.58 7.01
C GLU A 158 4.28 31.68 7.17
N GLY A 159 4.39 30.44 6.72
CA GLY A 159 3.42 29.36 6.96
C GLY A 159 4.18 28.09 7.34
N GLY A 160 3.88 27.57 8.53
CA GLY A 160 4.71 26.63 9.29
C GLY A 160 5.08 25.32 8.60
N VAL A 161 6.30 24.89 8.92
CA VAL A 161 6.88 23.58 8.60
C VAL A 161 6.21 22.50 9.49
N PRO A 162 5.74 21.36 8.96
CA PRO A 162 5.37 20.24 9.81
C PRO A 162 6.63 19.60 10.42
N GLN A 163 6.55 19.36 11.72
CA GLN A 163 7.60 18.87 12.59
C GLN A 163 8.16 17.52 12.10
N GLN A 164 9.47 17.47 11.88
CA GLN A 164 10.22 16.28 11.51
C GLN A 164 10.14 15.26 12.66
N VAL A 165 9.67 14.06 12.36
CA VAL A 165 9.64 12.93 13.30
C VAL A 165 11.08 12.51 13.58
N ASP A 166 11.52 12.67 14.82
CA ASP A 166 12.87 12.33 15.26
C ASP A 166 13.04 10.81 15.33
N LEU A 167 13.84 10.28 14.40
CA LEU A 167 14.09 8.86 14.23
C LEU A 167 14.87 8.25 15.41
N GLU A 168 15.65 9.09 16.11
CA GLU A 168 16.44 8.71 17.28
C GLU A 168 15.52 8.35 18.47
N HIS A 169 14.43 9.09 18.65
CA HIS A 169 13.44 8.80 19.70
C HIS A 169 12.73 7.45 19.48
N PHE A 170 12.43 7.09 18.24
CA PHE A 170 11.80 5.80 17.93
C PHE A 170 12.75 4.62 18.14
N GLN A 171 14.04 4.82 17.90
CA GLN A 171 15.06 3.79 18.12
C GLN A 171 15.29 3.51 19.61
N SER A 172 15.19 4.55 20.46
CA SER A 172 15.25 4.40 21.92
C SER A 172 14.11 3.55 22.50
N LEU A 173 12.90 3.66 21.95
CA LEU A 173 11.73 2.89 22.41
C LEU A 173 11.82 1.40 22.05
N LEU A 174 12.51 1.06 20.97
CA LEU A 174 12.70 -0.33 20.54
C LEU A 174 13.78 -1.07 21.35
N GLN A 175 14.63 -0.35 22.08
CA GLN A 175 15.74 -0.93 22.84
C GLN A 175 15.36 -1.35 24.27
N GLN A 176 14.19 -0.96 24.78
CA GLN A 176 13.75 -1.30 26.14
C GLN A 176 12.94 -2.61 26.14
N GLY A 177 13.64 -3.74 26.16
CA GLY A 177 13.06 -5.03 26.53
C GLY A 177 12.88 -5.17 28.06
N PRO A 178 12.03 -6.09 28.54
CA PRO A 178 11.72 -6.22 29.96
C PRO A 178 12.91 -6.82 30.73
N SER A 179 13.40 -6.09 31.74
CA SER A 179 14.37 -6.58 32.73
C SER A 179 13.76 -7.74 33.52
N THR A 180 14.24 -8.96 33.30
CA THR A 180 13.87 -10.11 34.12
C THR A 180 14.91 -10.23 35.23
N SER A 181 14.57 -9.76 36.43
CA SER A 181 15.37 -9.99 37.64
C SER A 181 15.21 -11.47 38.04
N MET A 182 16.30 -12.24 38.00
CA MET A 182 16.35 -13.57 38.61
C MET A 182 16.46 -13.42 40.14
N GLU A 183 15.45 -13.90 40.85
CA GLU A 183 15.45 -14.00 42.31
C GLU A 183 15.92 -15.41 42.70
N THR A 184 17.09 -15.49 43.33
CA THR A 184 17.70 -16.72 43.82
C THR A 184 16.99 -17.17 45.10
N THR A 185 16.21 -18.26 45.03
CA THR A 185 15.63 -18.90 46.22
C THR A 185 16.67 -19.78 46.90
N HIS A 186 17.07 -19.41 48.12
CA HIS A 186 17.81 -20.27 49.05
C HIS A 186 16.77 -21.01 49.92
N LEU A 187 16.75 -22.34 49.89
CA LEU A 187 15.99 -23.15 50.86
C LEU A 187 16.88 -23.53 52.05
N PRO A 188 16.29 -23.80 53.24
CA PRO A 188 16.99 -24.10 54.48
C PRO A 188 17.47 -25.55 54.58
#